data_AF-A0A412H284-F1
#
_entry.id   AF-A0A412H284-F1
#
_cell.length_a   1.000
_cell.length_b   1.000
_cell.length_c   1.000
_cell.angle_alpha   90.00
_cell.angle_beta   90.00
_cell.angle_gamma   90.00
#
_symmetry.space_group_name_H-M   'P 1'
#
loop_
_entity.id
_entity.type
_entity.pdbx_description
1 polymer ?
#
loop_
_entity_poly.entity_id
_entity_poly.type
_entity_poly.pdbx_seq_one_letter_code
_entity_poly.pdbx_strand_id
1 'polypeptide(L)'
;MRRVNYDFILNELNKQIANFNNYLSPINEIKIEEQYFDIEDKGWNDINLGEVAYAGVYIMIGTDDNSGENVIYIGKASLSSSIGKRLNSHLFNSRKTFDKGFNFYGNPFTLYRVYTINLEKANMIFMAPALEEYLITNVHNIKLLNEVGNR
;
A
#
# COMPACT_ATOMS: atom_id res chain seq x y z
N MET A 1 -10.55 -1.25 -21.02
CA MET A 1 -9.71 -1.25 -19.81
C MET A 1 -10.58 -0.73 -18.67
N ARG A 2 -10.88 -1.54 -17.63
CA ARG A 2 -11.59 -1.03 -16.46
C ARG A 2 -10.63 -0.10 -15.70
N ARG A 3 -11.08 1.12 -15.40
CA ARG A 3 -10.30 2.08 -14.62
C ARG A 3 -10.47 1.78 -13.13
N VAL A 4 -9.37 1.77 -12.39
CA VAL A 4 -9.39 1.73 -10.93
C VAL A 4 -10.17 2.94 -10.41
N ASN A 5 -11.05 2.73 -9.43
CA ASN A 5 -11.78 3.82 -8.79
C ASN A 5 -10.97 4.37 -7.60
N TYR A 6 -9.99 5.22 -7.89
CA TYR A 6 -9.09 5.76 -6.88
C TYR A 6 -9.80 6.61 -5.83
N ASP A 7 -10.76 7.44 -6.23
CA ASP A 7 -11.48 8.31 -5.30
C ASP A 7 -12.24 7.51 -4.25
N PHE A 8 -12.92 6.43 -4.69
CA PHE A 8 -13.57 5.50 -3.77
C PHE A 8 -12.57 4.86 -2.79
N ILE A 9 -11.44 4.36 -3.30
CA ILE A 9 -10.42 3.70 -2.49
C ILE A 9 -9.81 4.65 -1.46
N LEU A 10 -9.43 5.86 -1.89
CA LEU A 10 -8.83 6.86 -1.03
C LEU A 10 -9.84 7.39 -0.01
N ASN A 11 -11.11 7.54 -0.36
CA ASN A 11 -12.15 7.94 0.60
C ASN A 11 -12.33 6.90 1.70
N GLU A 12 -12.36 5.62 1.37
CA GLU A 12 -12.44 4.55 2.38
C GLU A 12 -11.19 4.52 3.27
N LEU A 13 -9.99 4.62 2.69
CA LEU A 13 -8.74 4.66 3.45
C LEU A 13 -8.67 5.88 4.38
N ASN A 14 -8.96 7.07 3.86
CA ASN A 14 -8.93 8.31 4.65
C ASN A 14 -9.96 8.30 5.77
N LYS A 15 -11.15 7.72 5.56
CA LYS A 15 -12.14 7.52 6.62
C LYS A 15 -11.58 6.67 7.74
N GLN A 16 -10.92 5.54 7.43
CA GLN A 16 -10.35 4.68 8.47
C GLN A 16 -9.14 5.29 9.16
N ILE A 17 -8.30 6.04 8.45
CA ILE A 17 -7.19 6.79 9.04
C ILE A 17 -7.71 7.87 9.99
N ALA A 18 -8.77 8.61 9.59
CA ALA A 18 -9.41 9.58 10.47
C ALA A 18 -9.96 8.92 11.74
N ASN A 19 -10.56 7.73 11.63
CA ASN A 19 -11.00 6.96 12.79
C ASN A 19 -9.83 6.53 13.68
N PHE A 20 -8.70 6.10 13.10
CA PHE A 20 -7.50 5.74 13.85
C PHE A 20 -6.91 6.95 14.59
N ASN A 21 -6.93 8.14 13.97
CA ASN A 21 -6.45 9.37 14.58
C ASN A 21 -7.23 9.78 15.84
N ASN A 22 -8.45 9.29 16.04
CA ASN A 22 -9.20 9.53 17.29
C ASN A 22 -8.53 8.87 18.52
N TYR A 23 -7.64 7.90 18.32
CA TYR A 23 -6.84 7.29 19.39
C TYR A 23 -5.51 8.01 19.64
N LEU A 24 -5.22 9.07 18.87
CA LEU A 24 -3.96 9.80 18.91
C LEU A 24 -4.19 11.21 19.46
N SER A 25 -3.11 11.82 19.97
CA SER A 25 -3.12 13.25 20.25
C SER A 25 -3.22 14.04 18.94
N PRO A 26 -3.89 15.21 18.89
CA PRO A 26 -3.99 16.02 17.67
C PRO A 26 -2.64 16.39 17.02
N ILE A 27 -1.56 16.48 17.81
CA ILE A 27 -0.21 16.75 17.29
C ILE A 27 0.42 15.56 16.54
N ASN A 28 -0.18 14.38 16.66
CA ASN A 28 0.29 13.10 16.13
C ASN A 28 -0.67 12.56 15.05
N GLU A 29 -1.40 13.45 14.38
CA GLU A 29 -2.34 13.07 13.33
C GLU A 29 -1.61 12.42 12.15
N ILE A 30 -2.02 11.20 11.79
CA ILE A 30 -1.48 10.45 10.66
C ILE A 30 -2.28 10.77 9.41
N LYS A 31 -1.60 10.99 8.27
CA LYS A 31 -2.22 11.23 6.97
C LYS A 31 -1.53 10.42 5.89
N ILE A 32 -2.26 10.06 4.84
CA ILE A 32 -1.64 9.66 3.57
C ILE A 32 -0.94 10.90 3.04
N GLU A 33 0.39 10.89 3.05
CA GLU A 33 1.15 12.08 2.68
C GLU A 33 1.14 12.26 1.16
N GLU A 34 1.55 11.23 0.40
CA GLU A 34 1.74 11.36 -1.05
C GLU A 34 1.54 10.04 -1.80
N GLN A 35 1.17 10.17 -3.08
CA GLN A 35 1.31 9.09 -4.06
C GLN A 35 2.80 8.92 -4.35
N TYR A 36 3.36 7.77 -3.98
CA TYR A 36 4.78 7.48 -4.15
C TYR A 36 5.13 7.25 -5.63
N PHE A 37 4.34 6.48 -6.37
CA PHE A 37 4.49 6.40 -7.82
C PHE A 37 3.21 5.95 -8.54
N ASP A 38 3.15 6.26 -9.83
CA ASP A 38 2.14 5.83 -10.80
C ASP A 38 2.77 4.91 -11.86
N ILE A 39 2.23 3.70 -12.01
CA ILE A 39 2.58 2.72 -13.06
C ILE A 39 1.57 2.77 -14.22
N GLU A 40 0.44 3.50 -14.08
CA GLU A 40 -0.59 3.53 -15.12
C GLU A 40 0.01 3.97 -16.47
N ASP A 41 0.92 4.94 -16.43
CA ASP A 41 1.59 5.51 -17.61
C ASP A 41 3.10 5.19 -17.73
N LYS A 42 3.66 4.37 -16.84
CA LYS A 42 5.11 4.05 -16.80
C LYS A 42 5.39 2.54 -16.92
N GLY A 43 6.55 2.17 -17.46
CA GLY A 43 7.03 0.80 -17.43
C GLY A 43 7.67 0.46 -16.08
N TRP A 44 7.70 -0.83 -15.70
CA TRP A 44 8.35 -1.28 -14.45
C TRP A 44 9.80 -0.82 -14.28
N ASN A 45 10.53 -0.73 -15.39
CA ASN A 45 11.93 -0.33 -15.42
C ASN A 45 12.13 1.15 -15.08
N ASP A 46 11.07 1.96 -15.20
CA ASP A 46 11.11 3.40 -14.90
C ASP A 46 10.78 3.70 -13.43
N ILE A 47 10.50 2.67 -12.62
CA ILE A 47 10.13 2.82 -11.22
C ILE A 47 11.35 2.58 -10.33
N ASN A 48 11.83 3.66 -9.69
CA ASN A 48 12.88 3.58 -8.68
C ASN A 48 12.31 3.29 -7.29
N LEU A 49 12.16 2.01 -6.96
CA LEU A 49 11.65 1.56 -5.64
C LEU A 49 12.61 1.87 -4.48
N GLY A 50 13.85 2.28 -4.76
CA GLY A 50 14.85 2.56 -3.73
C GLY A 50 14.72 3.95 -3.09
N GLU A 51 13.93 4.85 -3.67
CA GLU A 51 13.89 6.26 -3.24
C GLU A 51 13.16 6.49 -1.91
N VAL A 52 12.22 5.60 -1.53
CA VAL A 52 11.63 5.69 -0.19
C VAL A 52 12.55 5.06 0.84
N ALA A 53 13.34 5.94 1.46
CA ALA A 53 14.29 5.61 2.51
C ALA A 53 13.68 5.59 3.92
N TYR A 54 12.40 5.92 4.09
CA TYR A 54 11.75 6.02 5.41
C TYR A 54 10.87 4.82 5.77
N ALA A 55 10.62 4.66 7.07
CA ALA A 55 9.72 3.67 7.65
C ALA A 55 8.27 4.17 7.79
N GLY A 56 7.30 3.25 7.78
CA GLY A 56 5.88 3.58 7.85
C GLY A 56 4.96 2.53 7.25
N VAL A 57 3.81 2.96 6.74
CA VAL A 57 2.83 2.11 6.08
C VAL A 57 2.76 2.48 4.60
N TYR A 58 2.59 1.49 3.73
CA TYR A 58 2.38 1.66 2.30
C TYR A 58 1.14 0.91 1.84
N ILE A 59 0.44 1.48 0.86
CA ILE A 59 -0.76 0.91 0.26
C ILE A 59 -0.51 0.76 -1.24
N MET A 60 -0.57 -0.47 -1.74
CA MET A 60 -0.51 -0.78 -3.16
C MET A 60 -1.93 -0.93 -3.70
N ILE A 61 -2.27 -0.22 -4.77
CA ILE A 61 -3.60 -0.19 -5.37
C ILE A 61 -3.55 -0.75 -6.78
N GLY A 62 -4.45 -1.70 -7.06
CA GLY A 62 -4.48 -2.38 -8.34
C GLY A 62 -5.80 -3.05 -8.68
N THR A 63 -5.73 -3.96 -9.64
CA THR A 63 -6.83 -4.86 -9.99
C THR A 63 -6.41 -6.31 -9.83
N ASP A 64 -7.33 -7.14 -9.37
CA ASP A 64 -7.20 -8.60 -9.48
C ASP A 64 -7.38 -9.00 -10.94
N ASP A 65 -6.41 -9.69 -11.54
CA ASP A 65 -6.46 -10.02 -12.96
C ASP A 65 -7.50 -11.11 -13.28
N ASN A 66 -7.94 -11.88 -12.27
CA ASN A 66 -8.98 -12.90 -12.44
C ASN A 66 -10.39 -12.30 -12.40
N SER A 67 -10.67 -11.41 -11.44
CA SER A 67 -12.02 -10.83 -11.26
C SER A 67 -12.19 -9.45 -11.90
N GLY A 68 -11.10 -8.74 -12.16
CA GLY A 68 -11.09 -7.35 -12.60
C GLY A 68 -11.64 -6.37 -11.56
N GLU A 69 -11.66 -6.77 -10.29
CA GLU A 69 -12.09 -5.94 -9.16
C GLU A 69 -10.94 -5.08 -8.65
N ASN A 70 -11.26 -3.92 -8.09
CA ASN A 70 -10.31 -3.11 -7.34
C ASN A 70 -9.83 -3.89 -6.11
N VAL A 71 -8.53 -3.91 -5.91
CA VAL A 71 -7.94 -4.60 -4.76
C VAL A 71 -6.75 -3.79 -4.25
N ILE A 72 -6.53 -3.86 -2.95
CA ILE A 72 -5.39 -3.21 -2.31
C ILE A 72 -4.57 -4.21 -1.51
N TYR A 73 -3.29 -3.91 -1.37
CA TYR A 73 -2.39 -4.54 -0.41
C TYR A 73 -1.87 -3.47 0.53
N ILE A 74 -1.91 -3.74 1.83
CA ILE A 74 -1.41 -2.85 2.87
C ILE A 74 -0.19 -3.50 3.48
N GLY A 75 0.92 -2.79 3.53
CA GLY A 75 2.16 -3.30 4.11
C GLY A 75 2.82 -2.29 5.02
N LYS A 76 3.73 -2.77 5.88
CA LYS A 76 4.58 -1.91 6.71
C LYS A 76 6.08 -2.08 6.48
N ALA A 77 6.81 -1.04 6.85
CA ALA A 77 8.23 -1.05 7.14
C ALA A 77 8.47 -0.43 8.53
N SER A 78 9.22 -1.11 9.39
CA SER A 78 9.54 -0.67 10.76
C SER A 78 11.05 -0.54 10.96
N LEU A 79 11.48 -0.15 12.16
CA LEU A 79 12.81 0.23 12.67
C LEU A 79 14.10 -0.12 11.87
N SER A 80 14.21 -1.26 11.21
CA SER A 80 15.41 -1.66 10.44
C SER A 80 15.19 -1.74 8.92
N SER A 81 14.01 -1.39 8.44
CA SER A 81 13.59 -1.45 7.04
C SER A 81 12.98 -0.12 6.60
N SER A 82 13.10 0.18 5.31
CA SER A 82 12.33 1.24 4.66
C SER A 82 11.21 0.67 3.82
N ILE A 83 10.21 1.48 3.50
CA ILE A 83 9.13 1.10 2.57
C ILE A 83 9.74 0.72 1.22
N GLY A 84 10.73 1.47 0.70
CA GLY A 84 11.39 1.14 -0.56
C GLY A 84 12.04 -0.24 -0.57
N LYS A 85 12.72 -0.64 0.52
CA LYS A 85 13.28 -2.00 0.67
C LYS A 85 12.19 -3.07 0.66
N ARG A 86 11.05 -2.83 1.32
CA ARG A 86 9.92 -3.78 1.35
C ARG A 86 9.27 -3.91 -0.01
N LEU A 87 8.98 -2.78 -0.67
CA LEU A 87 8.45 -2.76 -2.03
C LEU A 87 9.39 -3.46 -3.01
N ASN A 88 10.69 -3.20 -2.94
CA ASN A 88 11.66 -3.91 -3.76
C ASN A 88 11.61 -5.43 -3.49
N SER A 89 11.58 -5.85 -2.22
CA SER A 89 11.46 -7.27 -1.88
C SER A 89 10.19 -7.94 -2.44
N HIS A 90 9.06 -7.23 -2.45
CA HIS A 90 7.80 -7.77 -2.98
C HIS A 90 7.76 -7.78 -4.52
N LEU A 91 8.35 -6.77 -5.15
CA LEU A 91 8.17 -6.50 -6.58
C LEU A 91 9.35 -6.99 -7.44
N PHE A 92 10.54 -7.18 -6.85
CA PHE A 92 11.78 -7.50 -7.59
C PHE A 92 11.68 -8.78 -8.43
N ASN A 93 11.09 -9.85 -7.88
CA ASN A 93 10.93 -11.09 -8.62
C ASN A 93 9.84 -10.97 -9.69
N SER A 94 8.78 -10.23 -9.40
CA SER A 94 7.65 -10.08 -10.31
C SER A 94 7.98 -9.25 -11.55
N ARG A 95 8.87 -8.25 -11.41
CA ARG A 95 9.41 -7.43 -12.52
C ARG A 95 10.00 -8.25 -13.67
N LYS A 96 10.48 -9.46 -13.40
CA LYS A 96 11.11 -10.32 -14.42
C LYS A 96 10.10 -11.12 -15.25
N THR A 97 8.84 -11.15 -14.82
CA THR A 97 7.83 -12.10 -15.31
C THR A 97 6.57 -11.45 -15.86
N PHE A 98 6.27 -10.20 -15.49
CA PHE A 98 5.00 -9.55 -15.86
C PHE A 98 5.21 -8.04 -16.13
N ASP A 99 4.59 -7.53 -17.20
CA ASP A 99 4.73 -6.13 -17.63
C ASP A 99 4.07 -5.10 -16.69
N LYS A 100 3.01 -5.49 -15.97
CA LYS A 100 2.36 -4.70 -14.88
C LYS A 100 1.83 -5.57 -13.73
N GLY A 101 1.91 -6.89 -13.90
CA GLY A 101 1.38 -7.88 -12.97
C GLY A 101 2.37 -8.27 -11.87
N PHE A 102 1.86 -8.79 -10.77
CA PHE A 102 2.62 -9.60 -9.84
C PHE A 102 1.72 -10.63 -9.22
N ASN A 103 2.35 -11.73 -8.82
CA ASN A 103 1.65 -12.83 -8.20
C ASN A 103 1.83 -12.72 -6.67
N PHE A 104 0.76 -12.34 -5.98
CA PHE A 104 0.72 -12.36 -4.51
C PHE A 104 0.00 -13.63 -4.06
N TYR A 105 0.75 -14.59 -3.50
CA TYR A 105 0.24 -15.87 -3.00
C TYR A 105 -0.63 -16.67 -3.99
N GLY A 106 -0.27 -16.67 -5.28
CA GLY A 106 -1.03 -17.37 -6.33
C GLY A 106 -2.02 -16.47 -7.08
N ASN A 107 -2.31 -15.26 -6.60
CA ASN A 107 -3.25 -14.34 -7.25
C ASN A 107 -2.52 -13.33 -8.15
N PRO A 108 -2.79 -13.34 -9.47
CA PRO A 108 -2.29 -12.33 -10.38
C PRO A 108 -2.97 -10.99 -10.12
N PHE A 109 -2.17 -9.95 -9.97
CA PHE A 109 -2.59 -8.59 -9.64
C PHE A 109 -1.84 -7.58 -10.50
N THR A 110 -2.55 -6.65 -11.11
CA THR A 110 -1.94 -5.52 -11.81
C THR A 110 -1.86 -4.30 -10.90
N LEU A 111 -0.65 -3.77 -10.68
CA LEU A 111 -0.43 -2.56 -9.87
C LEU A 111 -0.51 -1.31 -10.71
N TYR A 112 -1.19 -0.31 -10.16
CA TYR A 112 -1.21 1.02 -10.75
C TYR A 112 -0.59 2.07 -9.84
N ARG A 113 -0.86 2.07 -8.54
CA ARG A 113 -0.38 3.13 -7.63
C ARG A 113 0.10 2.61 -6.30
N VAL A 114 1.07 3.32 -5.72
CA VAL A 114 1.48 3.13 -4.33
C VAL A 114 1.34 4.44 -3.58
N TYR A 115 0.72 4.39 -2.42
CA TYR A 115 0.62 5.48 -1.46
C TYR A 115 1.43 5.15 -0.21
N THR A 116 1.93 6.16 0.47
CA THR A 116 2.78 6.00 1.64
C THR A 116 2.39 6.92 2.79
N ILE A 117 2.59 6.43 4.00
CA ILE A 117 2.41 7.15 5.25
C ILE A 117 3.77 7.16 5.96
N ASN A 118 4.40 8.34 6.04
CA ASN A 118 5.71 8.50 6.66
C ASN A 118 5.60 8.64 8.18
N LEU A 119 5.73 7.52 8.89
CA LEU A 119 5.67 7.52 10.35
C LEU A 119 7.00 7.89 11.00
N GLU A 120 8.11 7.86 10.25
CA GLU A 120 9.42 8.30 10.71
C GLU A 120 9.47 9.81 10.92
N LYS A 121 8.94 10.58 9.98
CA LYS A 121 8.81 12.05 10.07
C LYS A 121 7.97 12.49 11.27
N ALA A 122 6.96 11.69 11.65
CA ALA A 122 6.12 11.94 12.81
C ALA A 122 6.71 11.42 14.13
N ASN A 123 7.88 10.77 14.12
CA ASN A 123 8.45 10.04 15.26
C ASN A 123 7.51 8.97 15.83
N MET A 124 6.74 8.32 14.95
CA MET A 124 5.69 7.34 15.25
C MET A 124 5.93 5.98 14.58
N ILE A 125 7.18 5.65 14.22
CA ILE A 125 7.52 4.38 13.55
C ILE A 125 7.00 3.16 14.31
N PHE A 126 7.00 3.24 15.66
CA PHE A 126 6.48 2.18 16.54
C PHE A 126 4.98 1.89 16.33
N MET A 127 4.23 2.82 15.71
CA MET A 127 2.81 2.67 15.37
C MET A 127 2.58 1.99 14.02
N ALA A 128 3.61 1.77 13.19
CA ALA A 128 3.45 1.16 11.88
C ALA A 128 2.72 -0.20 11.92
N PRO A 129 3.02 -1.12 12.88
CA PRO A 129 2.25 -2.34 13.05
C PRO A 129 0.79 -2.10 13.41
N ALA A 130 0.51 -1.21 14.35
CA ALA A 130 -0.85 -0.94 14.80
C ALA A 130 -1.71 -0.34 13.68
N LEU A 131 -1.15 0.60 12.91
CA LEU A 131 -1.84 1.23 11.79
C LEU A 131 -2.11 0.22 10.66
N GLU A 132 -1.13 -0.60 10.29
CA GLU A 132 -1.31 -1.64 9.26
C GLU A 132 -2.43 -2.61 9.64
N GLU A 133 -2.36 -3.20 10.83
CA GLU A 133 -3.38 -4.15 11.31
C GLU A 133 -4.76 -3.49 11.41
N TYR A 134 -4.82 -2.23 11.88
CA TYR A 134 -6.07 -1.50 11.95
C TYR A 134 -6.69 -1.29 10.57
N LEU A 135 -5.91 -0.89 9.56
CA LEU A 135 -6.42 -0.70 8.21
C LEU A 135 -6.84 -2.03 7.56
N ILE A 136 -6.06 -3.10 7.72
CA ILE A 136 -6.44 -4.44 7.25
C ILE A 136 -7.75 -4.89 7.90
N THR A 137 -7.93 -4.61 9.19
CA THR A 137 -9.12 -5.06 9.93
C THR A 137 -10.37 -4.24 9.58
N ASN A 138 -10.25 -2.95 9.25
CA ASN A 138 -11.40 -2.04 9.16
C ASN A 138 -11.75 -1.60 7.72
N VAL A 139 -10.94 -1.94 6.72
CA VAL A 139 -11.27 -1.69 5.31
C VAL A 139 -12.03 -2.88 4.75
N HIS A 140 -13.35 -2.75 4.58
CA HIS A 140 -14.22 -3.86 4.17
C HIS A 140 -14.80 -3.74 2.75
N ASN A 141 -14.88 -2.52 2.20
CA ASN A 141 -15.54 -2.26 0.93
C ASN A 141 -14.59 -2.41 -0.29
N ILE A 142 -13.37 -2.86 -0.04
CA ILE A 142 -12.33 -3.06 -1.04
C ILE A 142 -11.70 -4.41 -0.76
N LYS A 143 -11.46 -5.20 -1.81
CA LYS A 143 -10.78 -6.48 -1.65
C LYS A 143 -9.36 -6.26 -1.11
N LEU A 144 -8.98 -7.01 -0.08
CA LEU A 144 -7.65 -6.95 0.53
C LEU A 144 -6.81 -8.18 0.12
N LEU A 145 -5.64 -7.96 -0.48
CA LEU A 145 -4.71 -9.06 -0.78
C LEU A 145 -4.08 -9.67 0.50
N ASN A 146 -4.06 -8.91 1.59
CA ASN A 146 -3.54 -9.35 2.89
C ASN A 146 -4.26 -10.59 3.44
N GLU A 147 -5.57 -10.72 3.18
CA GLU A 147 -6.41 -11.79 3.74
C GLU A 147 -6.12 -13.18 3.16
N VAL A 148 -5.44 -13.25 2.00
CA VAL A 148 -5.10 -14.53 1.35
C VAL A 148 -3.96 -15.25 2.09
N GLY A 149 -3.08 -14.51 2.77
CA GLY A 149 -1.93 -15.09 3.50
C GLY A 149 -2.23 -15.52 4.94
N ASN A 150 -3.40 -15.16 5.49
CA ASN A 150 -3.80 -15.44 6.88
C ASN A 150 -4.81 -16.60 6.99
N ARG A 151 -4.90 -17.47 5.98
CA ARG A 151 -5.74 -18.68 6.00
C ARG A 151 -4.91 -19.95 6.11
#